data_AF-A0A380P2R4-F1
#
_entry.id   AF-A0A380P2R4-F1
#
_cell.length_a   1.000
_cell.length_b   1.000
_cell.length_c   1.000
_cell.angle_alpha   90.00
_cell.angle_beta   90.00
_cell.angle_gamma   90.00
#
_symmetry.space_group_name_H-M   'P 1'
#
loop_
_entity.id
_entity.type
_entity.pdbx_description
1 polymer ?
#
loop_
_entity_poly.entity_id
_entity_poly.type
_entity_poly.pdbx_seq_one_letter_code
_entity_poly.pdbx_strand_id
1 'polypeptide(L)'
;MGQGNYALASHFIQGDSGKKVLFSPIYYHGKVGQKIYLTDMKKVYEYKTTSYRVVKPTDVQVADPIPGRKMVTLITCDYTAERGRVIMQGDLTKEMPFNQAPQSVLDSFEKDNRWIK
;
A
#
# COMPACT_ATOMS: atom_id res chain seq x y z
N MET A 1 -1.30 -9.49 -9.38
CA MET A 1 -2.21 -8.54 -8.71
C MET A 1 -3.63 -9.10 -8.77
N GLY A 2 -4.53 -8.70 -7.86
CA GLY A 2 -5.93 -9.13 -7.88
C GLY A 2 -6.18 -10.58 -7.42
N GLN A 3 -5.18 -11.24 -6.82
CA GLN A 3 -5.24 -12.61 -6.34
C GLN A 3 -4.45 -12.75 -5.04
N GLY A 4 -4.92 -13.62 -4.13
CA GLY A 4 -4.27 -13.89 -2.85
C GLY A 4 -4.01 -12.64 -2.02
N ASN A 5 -2.89 -12.63 -1.28
CA ASN A 5 -2.37 -11.44 -0.60
C ASN A 5 -1.18 -10.88 -1.38
N TYR A 6 -1.38 -9.77 -2.08
CA TYR A 6 -0.32 -9.10 -2.82
C TYR A 6 0.45 -8.16 -1.89
N ALA A 7 1.54 -8.64 -1.32
CA ALA A 7 2.36 -7.90 -0.37
C ALA A 7 3.41 -7.01 -1.07
N LEU A 8 3.52 -5.76 -0.62
CA LEU A 8 4.53 -4.79 -1.08
C LEU A 8 5.17 -4.13 0.14
N ALA A 9 6.49 -3.95 0.08
CA ALA A 9 7.24 -3.25 1.11
C ALA A 9 8.00 -2.06 0.52
N SER A 10 8.11 -0.97 1.28
CA SER A 10 9.02 0.13 0.98
C SER A 10 9.45 0.85 2.24
N HIS A 11 10.51 1.65 2.13
CA HIS A 11 11.12 2.30 3.28
C HIS A 11 10.23 3.41 3.87
N PHE A 12 10.34 3.52 5.20
CA PHE A 12 9.95 4.69 5.97
C PHE A 12 11.19 5.56 6.16
N ILE A 13 11.08 6.85 5.85
CA ILE A 13 12.14 7.83 6.02
C ILE A 13 11.73 8.75 7.17
N GLN A 14 12.55 8.74 8.23
CA GLN A 14 12.35 9.58 9.41
C GLN A 14 12.53 11.07 9.09
N GLY A 15 11.99 11.92 9.96
CA GLY A 15 12.13 13.37 9.87
C GLY A 15 11.19 14.02 8.85
N ASP A 16 11.19 15.36 8.85
CA ASP A 16 10.25 16.16 8.06
C ASP A 16 10.47 16.02 6.55
N SER A 17 11.72 15.85 6.13
CA SER A 17 12.08 15.61 4.73
C SER A 17 11.55 14.28 4.20
N GLY A 18 11.37 13.28 5.08
CA GLY A 18 10.92 11.94 4.71
C GLY A 18 9.40 11.78 4.57
N LYS A 19 8.60 12.68 5.16
CA LYS A 19 7.12 12.54 5.29
C LYS A 19 6.38 12.24 3.99
N LYS A 20 6.91 12.70 2.84
CA LYS A 20 6.28 12.61 1.53
C LYS A 20 6.91 11.54 0.62
N VAL A 21 7.92 10.83 1.07
CA VAL A 21 8.77 9.96 0.24
C VAL A 21 8.47 8.49 0.51
N LEU A 22 8.46 7.67 -0.56
CA LEU A 22 8.22 6.22 -0.51
C LEU A 22 6.96 5.86 0.30
N PHE A 23 7.07 4.95 1.28
CA PHE A 23 5.94 4.53 2.14
C PHE A 23 5.83 5.32 3.43
N SER A 24 6.66 6.33 3.66
CA SER A 24 6.53 7.22 4.82
C SER A 24 5.13 7.83 4.98
N PRO A 25 4.42 8.24 3.91
CA PRO A 25 3.04 8.71 4.00
C PRO A 25 2.07 7.70 4.64
N ILE A 26 2.33 6.39 4.55
CA ILE A 26 1.49 5.37 5.18
C ILE A 26 1.54 5.51 6.71
N TYR A 27 2.74 5.69 7.29
CA TYR A 27 2.90 5.91 8.72
C TYR A 27 2.18 7.19 9.19
N TYR A 28 2.35 8.30 8.45
CA TYR A 28 1.85 9.61 8.89
C TYR A 28 0.36 9.84 8.61
N HIS A 29 -0.19 9.22 7.56
CA HIS A 29 -1.52 9.54 7.04
C HIS A 29 -2.40 8.33 6.73
N GLY A 30 -1.91 7.12 7.03
CA GLY A 30 -2.63 5.89 6.76
C GLY A 30 -3.87 5.76 7.64
N LYS A 31 -5.00 5.40 7.01
CA LYS A 31 -6.27 5.15 7.70
C LYS A 31 -7.15 4.17 6.95
N VAL A 32 -7.98 3.46 7.71
CA VAL A 32 -9.01 2.57 7.17
C VAL A 32 -9.97 3.35 6.25
N GLY A 33 -10.41 2.71 5.17
CA GLY A 33 -11.31 3.28 4.18
C GLY A 33 -10.63 4.01 3.01
N GLN A 34 -9.32 4.28 3.08
CA GLN A 34 -8.56 4.79 1.93
C GLN A 34 -8.56 3.79 0.77
N LYS A 35 -8.39 4.30 -0.45
CA LYS A 35 -8.23 3.48 -1.64
C LYS A 35 -6.75 3.29 -1.96
N ILE A 36 -6.39 2.09 -2.41
CA ILE A 36 -5.08 1.74 -2.94
C ILE A 36 -5.29 1.30 -4.38
N TYR A 37 -4.52 1.85 -5.31
CA TYR A 37 -4.58 1.47 -6.72
C TYR A 37 -3.25 0.86 -7.14
N LEU A 38 -3.31 -0.35 -7.70
CA LEU A 38 -2.17 -0.99 -8.35
C LEU A 38 -2.46 -1.11 -9.84
N THR A 39 -1.41 -1.11 -10.65
CA THR A 39 -1.54 -1.31 -12.10
C THR A 39 -0.39 -2.16 -12.63
N ASP A 40 -0.70 -3.03 -13.58
CA ASP A 40 0.26 -3.76 -14.42
C ASP A 40 0.33 -3.17 -15.84
N MET A 41 -0.17 -1.93 -16.00
CA MET A 41 -0.36 -1.19 -17.25
C MET A 41 -1.39 -1.79 -18.22
N LYS A 42 -1.95 -2.98 -17.91
CA LYS A 42 -3.07 -3.58 -18.66
C LYS A 42 -4.37 -3.37 -17.91
N LYS A 43 -4.36 -3.51 -16.59
CA LYS A 43 -5.50 -3.34 -15.69
C LYS A 43 -5.13 -2.47 -14.48
N VAL A 44 -6.14 -1.78 -13.96
CA VAL A 44 -6.10 -1.13 -12.65
C VAL A 44 -6.87 -1.97 -11.64
N TYR A 45 -6.25 -2.22 -10.50
CA TYR A 45 -6.79 -2.96 -9.36
C TYR A 45 -7.05 -1.96 -8.23
N GLU A 46 -8.32 -1.70 -7.94
CA GLU A 46 -8.74 -0.88 -6.80
C GLU A 46 -8.92 -1.76 -5.57
N TYR A 47 -8.29 -1.38 -4.47
CA TYR A 47 -8.48 -1.96 -3.15
C TYR A 47 -8.99 -0.90 -2.19
N LYS A 48 -9.79 -1.30 -1.20
CA LYS A 48 -10.21 -0.45 -0.08
C LYS A 48 -9.56 -0.94 1.19
N THR A 49 -8.83 -0.05 1.87
CA THR A 49 -8.14 -0.36 3.14
C THR A 49 -9.15 -0.79 4.19
N THR A 50 -8.96 -1.99 4.74
CA THR A 50 -9.79 -2.57 5.81
C THR A 50 -9.06 -2.69 7.13
N SER A 51 -7.72 -2.56 7.14
CA SER A 51 -6.93 -2.55 8.37
C SER A 51 -5.71 -1.63 8.28
N TYR A 52 -5.37 -1.03 9.42
CA TYR A 52 -4.15 -0.26 9.65
C TYR A 52 -3.68 -0.53 11.08
N ARG A 53 -2.50 -1.13 11.24
CA ARG A 53 -1.97 -1.52 12.57
C ARG A 53 -0.46 -1.58 12.58
N VAL A 54 0.13 -1.47 13.78
CA VAL A 54 1.55 -1.75 14.03
C VAL A 54 1.67 -3.18 14.55
N VAL A 55 2.61 -3.95 14.01
CA VAL A 55 2.91 -5.34 14.40
C VAL A 55 4.37 -5.51 14.76
N LYS A 56 4.73 -6.63 15.39
CA LYS A 56 6.14 -6.92 15.70
C LYS A 56 6.92 -7.16 14.40
N PRO A 57 8.23 -6.85 14.35
CA PRO A 57 9.05 -7.14 13.17
C PRO A 57 9.06 -8.63 12.78
N THR A 58 8.78 -9.52 13.72
CA THR A 58 8.74 -10.97 13.55
C THR A 58 7.39 -11.50 13.06
N ASP A 59 6.35 -10.67 12.97
CA ASP A 59 5.00 -11.08 12.55
C ASP A 59 4.94 -11.23 11.02
N VAL A 60 5.72 -12.16 10.47
CA VAL A 60 5.88 -12.37 9.02
C VAL A 60 4.60 -12.87 8.33
N GLN A 61 3.72 -13.53 9.08
CA GLN A 61 2.45 -14.08 8.60
C GLN A 61 1.47 -13.02 8.07
N VAL A 62 1.73 -11.72 8.30
CA VAL A 62 0.92 -10.64 7.72
C VAL A 62 0.97 -10.60 6.19
N ALA A 63 1.99 -11.21 5.58
CA ALA A 63 2.14 -11.36 4.13
C ALA A 63 1.49 -12.64 3.57
N ASP A 64 1.05 -13.56 4.43
CA ASP A 64 0.49 -14.83 3.98
C ASP A 64 -0.85 -14.64 3.25
N PRO A 65 -1.14 -15.46 2.24
CA PRO A 65 -2.44 -15.45 1.59
C PRO A 65 -3.52 -15.98 2.55
N ILE A 66 -4.72 -15.38 2.47
CA ILE A 66 -5.91 -15.89 3.16
C ILE A 66 -6.79 -16.59 2.10
N PRO A 67 -7.15 -17.88 2.27
CA PRO A 67 -7.98 -18.60 1.31
C PRO A 67 -9.28 -17.87 0.98
N GLY A 68 -9.58 -17.74 -0.32
CA GLY A 68 -10.79 -17.06 -0.80
C GLY A 68 -10.75 -15.52 -0.75
N ARG A 69 -9.68 -14.92 -0.22
CA ARG A 69 -9.55 -13.46 -0.10
C ARG A 69 -8.56 -12.90 -1.13
N LYS A 70 -8.96 -11.81 -1.79
CA LYS A 70 -8.11 -11.03 -2.70
C LYS A 70 -7.77 -9.71 -2.02
N MET A 71 -6.52 -9.52 -1.64
CA MET A 71 -6.10 -8.38 -0.83
C MET A 71 -4.71 -7.87 -1.21
N VAL A 72 -4.41 -6.66 -0.76
CA VAL A 72 -3.08 -6.05 -0.79
C VAL A 72 -2.60 -5.81 0.63
N THR A 73 -1.31 -6.01 0.88
CA THR A 73 -0.65 -5.67 2.14
C THR A 73 0.52 -4.74 1.86
N LEU A 74 0.48 -3.52 2.42
CA LEU A 74 1.59 -2.56 2.36
C LEU A 74 2.33 -2.58 3.70
N ILE A 75 3.66 -2.75 3.64
CA ILE A 75 4.53 -2.92 4.80
C ILE A 75 5.58 -1.81 4.82
N THR A 76 5.71 -1.13 5.94
CA THR A 76 6.83 -0.20 6.20
C THR A 76 7.27 -0.24 7.67
N CYS A 77 8.37 0.42 8.01
CA CYS A 77 8.81 0.50 9.40
C CYS A 77 7.91 1.47 10.21
N ASP A 78 7.73 1.18 11.49
CA ASP A 78 7.33 2.21 12.46
C ASP A 78 8.47 3.24 12.63
N TYR A 79 8.21 4.36 13.33
CA TYR A 79 9.12 5.49 13.43
C TYR A 79 10.57 5.08 13.70
N THR A 80 10.85 4.26 14.72
CA THR A 80 12.22 3.81 15.05
C THR A 80 12.61 2.45 14.46
N ALA A 81 11.77 1.84 13.63
CA ALA A 81 11.87 0.48 13.09
C ALA A 81 11.92 -0.68 14.12
N GLU A 82 12.51 -0.47 15.30
CA GLU A 82 12.51 -1.41 16.44
C GLU A 82 11.12 -1.56 17.04
N ARG A 83 10.35 -0.47 17.08
CA ARG A 83 8.98 -0.46 17.59
C ARG A 83 8.02 -1.34 16.79
N GLY A 84 8.34 -1.64 15.52
CA GLY A 84 7.53 -2.55 14.72
C GLY A 84 7.51 -2.25 13.23
N ARG A 85 6.48 -2.80 12.59
CA ARG A 85 6.12 -2.57 11.20
C ARG A 85 4.71 -2.01 11.13
N VAL A 86 4.52 -0.96 10.34
CA VAL A 86 3.20 -0.47 9.99
C VAL A 86 2.67 -1.32 8.85
N ILE A 87 1.51 -1.91 9.08
CA ILE A 87 0.81 -2.79 8.14
C ILE A 87 -0.50 -2.11 7.75
N MET A 88 -0.65 -1.82 6.47
CA MET A 88 -1.90 -1.39 5.88
C MET A 88 -2.42 -2.47 4.93
N GLN A 89 -3.63 -2.97 5.18
CA GLN A 89 -4.24 -4.02 4.37
C GLN A 89 -5.54 -3.53 3.74
N GLY A 90 -5.79 -3.91 2.50
CA GLY A 90 -7.02 -3.58 1.79
C GLY A 90 -7.53 -4.72 0.93
N ASP A 91 -8.85 -4.81 0.80
CA ASP A 91 -9.52 -5.82 -0.01
C ASP A 91 -9.79 -5.31 -1.42
N LEU A 92 -9.63 -6.18 -2.41
CA LEU A 92 -9.88 -5.85 -3.80
C LEU A 92 -11.38 -5.54 -3.98
N THR A 93 -11.70 -4.33 -4.46
CA THR A 93 -13.07 -3.90 -4.71
C THR A 93 -13.41 -3.87 -6.19
N LYS A 94 -12.43 -3.60 -7.08
CA LYS A 94 -12.67 -3.50 -8.51
C LYS A 94 -11.42 -3.83 -9.34
N GLU A 95 -11.64 -4.47 -10.48
CA GLU A 95 -10.66 -4.59 -11.57
C GLU A 95 -11.24 -3.90 -12.81
N MET A 96 -10.42 -3.13 -13.52
CA MET A 96 -10.84 -2.49 -14.77
C MET A 96 -9.68 -2.43 -15.77
N PRO A 97 -9.94 -2.50 -17.10
CA PRO A 97 -8.93 -2.21 -18.10
C PRO A 97 -8.31 -0.83 -17.86
N PHE A 98 -7.00 -0.68 -18.10
CA PHE A 98 -6.27 0.56 -17.81
C PHE A 98 -6.91 1.76 -18.51
N ASN A 99 -7.26 1.62 -19.80
CA ASN A 99 -7.90 2.66 -20.61
C ASN A 99 -9.36 2.98 -20.22
N GLN A 100 -9.95 2.26 -19.26
CA GLN A 100 -11.29 2.49 -18.73
C GLN A 100 -11.28 2.97 -17.28
N ALA A 101 -10.10 3.13 -16.67
CA ALA A 101 -10.00 3.68 -15.33
C ALA A 101 -10.38 5.17 -15.33
N PRO A 102 -10.94 5.70 -14.22
CA PRO A 102 -11.23 7.12 -14.12
C PRO A 102 -9.98 7.97 -14.32
N GLN A 103 -10.10 9.10 -15.02
CA GLN A 103 -8.97 9.98 -15.32
C GLN A 103 -8.19 10.38 -14.05
N SER A 104 -8.89 10.67 -12.95
CA SER A 104 -8.26 11.00 -11.67
C SER A 104 -7.37 9.88 -11.08
N VAL A 105 -7.64 8.63 -11.43
CA VAL A 105 -6.81 7.47 -11.07
C VAL A 105 -5.62 7.38 -12.02
N LEU A 106 -5.80 7.59 -13.32
CA LEU A 106 -4.72 7.63 -14.30
C LEU A 106 -3.72 8.74 -13.99
N ASP A 107 -4.20 9.96 -13.75
CA ASP A 107 -3.39 11.11 -13.35
C ASP A 107 -2.57 10.84 -12.08
N SER A 108 -3.04 9.94 -11.21
CA SER A 108 -2.32 9.59 -9.99
C SER A 108 -1.06 8.75 -10.24
N PHE A 109 -1.01 8.01 -11.35
CA PHE A 109 0.14 7.21 -11.77
C PHE A 109 1.20 8.02 -12.54
N GLU A 110 0.84 9.19 -13.06
CA GLU A 110 1.74 10.07 -13.81
C GLU A 110 2.45 11.11 -12.93
N LYS A 111 2.04 11.23 -11.66
CA LYS A 111 2.70 12.11 -10.68
C LYS A 111 4.12 11.63 -10.43
N ASP A 112 5.03 12.59 -10.24
CA ASP A 112 6.44 12.34 -9.96
C ASP A 112 6.62 11.30 -8.84
N ASN A 113 7.46 10.30 -9.12
CA ASN A 113 7.79 9.28 -8.16
C ASN A 113 8.64 9.92 -7.06
N ARG A 114 8.06 10.05 -5.86
CA ARG A 114 8.73 10.68 -4.72
C ARG A 114 9.76 9.73 -4.11
N TRP A 115 10.92 9.64 -4.76
CA TRP A 115 12.17 9.02 -4.33
C TRP A 115 13.19 10.04 -3.80
N ILE A 116 14.14 9.57 -2.98
CA ILE A 116 15.32 10.37 -2.60
C ILE A 116 16.27 10.38 -3.80
N LYS A 117 16.62 11.57 -4.28
CA LYS A 117 17.74 11.76 -5.23
C LYS A 117 19.05 11.82 -4.47
#